data_AF-A0A3P3YFI6-F1
#
_entry.id   AF-A0A3P3YFI6-F1
#
_cell.length_a   1.000
_cell.length_b   1.000
_cell.length_c   1.000
_cell.angle_alpha   90.00
_cell.angle_beta   90.00
_cell.angle_gamma   90.00
#
_symmetry.space_group_name_H-M   'P 1'
#
loop_
_entity.id
_entity.type
_entity.pdbx_description
1 polymer ?
#
loop_
_entity_poly.entity_id
_entity_poly.type
_entity_poly.pdbx_seq_one_letter_code
_entity_poly.pdbx_strand_id
1 'polypeptide(L)'
;MSRSASSAATGPAPSFTLYRNTTIGETLKDSLQELVDLDRIDADTALRILQEFDRCISRAVKSEVDVKAALTGGLDTYRHCDNVWTMYIKNASIRLEHETIHTDMLKIVACDR
;
A
#
# COMPACT_ATOMS: atom_id res chain seq x y z
N MET A 1 -40.73 -24.33 -5.19
CA MET A 1 -40.41 -22.90 -5.32
C MET A 1 -38.95 -22.71 -4.94
N SER A 2 -38.11 -22.81 -5.96
CA SER A 2 -36.66 -22.66 -5.94
C SER A 2 -36.28 -21.22 -5.59
N ARG A 3 -35.43 -21.02 -4.59
CA ARG A 3 -34.72 -19.75 -4.37
C ARG A 3 -33.25 -19.97 -4.70
N SER A 4 -32.89 -19.54 -5.89
CA SER A 4 -31.54 -19.37 -6.37
C SER A 4 -30.81 -18.40 -5.44
N ALA A 5 -29.82 -18.88 -4.69
CA ALA A 5 -28.90 -18.00 -3.99
C ALA A 5 -27.90 -17.45 -5.01
N SER A 6 -28.07 -16.16 -5.31
CA SER A 6 -27.20 -15.34 -6.15
C SER A 6 -25.74 -15.48 -5.71
N SER A 7 -24.86 -15.78 -6.67
CA SER A 7 -23.41 -15.71 -6.50
C SER A 7 -23.04 -14.28 -6.09
N ALA A 8 -22.54 -14.11 -4.87
CA ALA A 8 -21.89 -12.87 -4.48
C ALA A 8 -20.62 -12.74 -5.33
N ALA A 9 -20.62 -11.78 -6.25
CA ALA A 9 -19.41 -11.36 -6.94
C ALA A 9 -18.40 -10.94 -5.88
N THR A 10 -17.26 -11.62 -5.84
CA THR A 10 -16.10 -11.20 -5.04
C THR A 10 -15.63 -9.86 -5.59
N GLY A 11 -16.04 -8.78 -4.92
CA GLY A 11 -15.53 -7.42 -5.10
C GLY A 11 -14.01 -7.36 -4.84
N PRO A 12 -13.36 -6.24 -5.21
CA PRO A 12 -12.00 -6.24 -5.74
C PRO A 12 -11.00 -6.87 -4.77
N ALA A 13 -10.07 -7.63 -5.36
CA ALA A 13 -8.91 -8.20 -4.69
C ALA A 13 -8.23 -7.17 -3.75
N PRO A 14 -7.58 -7.60 -2.66
CA PRO A 14 -6.92 -6.69 -1.73
C PRO A 14 -6.00 -5.74 -2.49
N SER A 15 -5.78 -4.53 -1.97
CA SER A 15 -5.03 -3.43 -2.61
C SER A 15 -3.53 -3.75 -2.74
N PHE A 16 -3.21 -4.79 -3.51
CA PHE A 16 -1.88 -5.28 -3.81
C PHE A 16 -0.97 -4.17 -4.35
N THR A 17 -1.56 -3.13 -4.95
CA THR A 17 -0.83 -2.02 -5.54
C THR A 17 -0.51 -0.88 -4.57
N LEU A 18 -0.97 -0.91 -3.31
CA LEU A 18 -0.75 0.17 -2.34
C LEU A 18 0.75 0.51 -2.20
N TYR A 19 1.58 -0.53 -2.16
CA TYR A 19 3.02 -0.38 -1.97
C TYR A 19 3.75 0.17 -3.20
N ARG A 20 3.11 0.28 -4.37
CA ARG A 20 3.73 0.88 -5.57
C ARG A 20 3.99 2.37 -5.42
N ASN A 21 3.27 3.06 -4.53
CA ASN A 21 3.45 4.48 -4.24
C ASN A 21 4.42 4.76 -3.08
N THR A 22 5.09 3.72 -2.57
CA THR A 22 6.21 3.89 -1.62
C THR A 22 7.49 4.21 -2.38
N THR A 23 8.52 4.71 -1.71
CA THR A 23 9.81 5.02 -2.33
C THR A 23 10.36 3.85 -3.15
N ILE A 24 10.35 2.63 -2.59
CA ILE A 24 10.82 1.43 -3.31
C ILE A 24 9.97 1.12 -4.55
N GLY A 25 8.64 1.27 -4.44
CA GLY A 25 7.71 1.06 -5.55
C GLY A 25 7.87 2.10 -6.67
N GLU A 26 8.05 3.37 -6.32
CA GLU A 26 8.32 4.46 -7.27
C GLU A 26 9.65 4.22 -7.98
N THR A 27 10.73 3.95 -7.24
CA THR A 27 12.04 3.68 -7.86
C THR A 27 12.04 2.47 -8.78
N LEU A 28 11.24 1.43 -8.46
CA LEU A 28 11.07 0.28 -9.34
C LEU A 28 10.32 0.67 -10.62
N LYS A 29 9.22 1.42 -10.51
CA LYS A 29 8.47 1.91 -11.67
C LYS A 29 9.35 2.76 -12.59
N ASP A 30 10.11 3.69 -12.03
CA ASP A 30 11.02 4.55 -12.79
C ASP A 30 12.07 3.73 -13.53
N SER A 31 12.67 2.75 -12.86
CA SER A 31 13.66 1.85 -13.47
C SER A 31 13.05 0.99 -14.58
N LEU A 32 11.83 0.48 -14.39
CA LEU A 32 11.12 -0.29 -15.40
C LEU A 32 10.74 0.57 -16.60
N GLN A 33 10.32 1.82 -16.37
CA GLN A 33 10.00 2.76 -17.43
C GLN A 33 11.24 3.06 -18.28
N GLU A 34 12.40 3.28 -17.66
CA GLU A 34 13.66 3.47 -18.38
C GLU A 34 14.00 2.27 -19.26
N LEU A 35 13.81 1.04 -18.77
CA LEU A 35 14.05 -0.18 -19.55
C LEU A 35 13.08 -0.33 -20.74
N VAL A 36 11.83 0.12 -20.57
CA VAL A 36 10.85 0.16 -21.67
C VAL A 36 11.26 1.21 -22.71
N ASP A 37 11.64 2.41 -22.27
CA ASP A 37 12.05 3.51 -23.14
C ASP A 37 13.32 3.17 -23.95
N LEU A 38 14.19 2.31 -23.40
CA LEU A 38 15.38 1.79 -24.05
C LEU A 38 15.12 0.53 -24.91
N ASP A 39 13.85 0.15 -25.12
CA ASP A 39 13.43 -1.07 -25.83
C ASP A 39 14.11 -2.36 -25.30
N ARG A 40 14.46 -2.39 -24.01
CA ARG A 40 15.08 -3.56 -23.36
C ARG A 40 14.05 -4.57 -22.90
N ILE A 41 12.88 -4.10 -22.50
CA ILE A 41 11.72 -4.91 -22.11
C ILE A 41 10.46 -4.28 -22.71
N ASP A 42 9.45 -5.10 -22.97
CA ASP A 42 8.13 -4.60 -23.36
C ASP A 42 7.29 -4.18 -22.14
N ALA A 43 6.24 -3.40 -22.39
CA ALA A 43 5.36 -2.88 -21.35
C ALA A 43 4.61 -3.98 -20.58
N ASP A 44 4.25 -5.10 -21.22
CA ASP A 44 3.57 -6.20 -20.55
C ASP A 44 4.52 -6.91 -19.57
N THR A 45 5.79 -7.06 -19.95
CA THR A 45 6.84 -7.59 -19.08
C THR A 45 7.06 -6.70 -17.86
N ALA A 46 7.16 -5.37 -18.03
CA ALA A 46 7.25 -4.44 -16.90
C ALA A 46 6.04 -4.56 -15.95
N LEU A 47 4.84 -4.71 -16.50
CA LEU A 47 3.62 -4.86 -15.72
C LEU A 47 3.58 -6.17 -14.92
N ARG A 48 4.07 -7.27 -15.50
CA ARG A 48 4.24 -8.55 -14.78
C ARG A 48 5.24 -8.43 -13.62
N ILE A 49 6.33 -7.68 -13.80
CA ILE A 49 7.30 -7.43 -12.71
C ILE A 49 6.63 -6.65 -11.57
N LEU A 50 5.83 -5.63 -11.88
CA LEU A 50 5.08 -4.89 -10.86
C LEU A 50 4.04 -5.76 -10.13
N GLN A 51 3.38 -6.68 -10.83
CA GLN A 51 2.48 -7.65 -10.19
C GLN A 51 3.22 -8.59 -9.23
N GLU A 52 4.44 -9.00 -9.58
CA GLU A 52 5.25 -9.85 -8.71
C GLU A 52 5.83 -9.05 -7.53
N PHE A 53 6.17 -7.78 -7.74
CA PHE A 53 6.52 -6.85 -6.66
C PHE A 53 5.40 -6.77 -5.62
N ASP A 54 4.14 -6.56 -6.06
CA ASP A 54 2.99 -6.46 -5.16
C ASP A 54 2.85 -7.69 -4.24
N ARG A 55 3.10 -8.88 -4.78
CA ARG A 55 3.08 -10.14 -4.01
C ARG A 55 4.25 -10.23 -3.04
N CYS A 56 5.45 -9.94 -3.51
CA CYS A 56 6.68 -10.03 -2.73
C CYS A 56 6.66 -9.07 -1.54
N ILE A 57 6.31 -7.80 -1.75
CA ILE A 57 6.31 -6.79 -0.68
C ILE A 57 5.24 -7.06 0.36
N SER A 58 4.05 -7.49 -0.07
CA SER A 58 2.96 -7.85 0.85
C SER A 58 3.33 -9.04 1.73
N ARG A 59 4.06 -10.01 1.18
CA ARG A 59 4.61 -11.14 1.95
C ARG A 59 5.68 -10.66 2.93
N ALA A 60 6.69 -9.94 2.46
CA ALA A 60 7.81 -9.49 3.28
C ALA A 60 7.34 -8.65 4.47
N VAL A 61 6.46 -7.67 4.26
CA VAL A 61 5.91 -6.84 5.34
C VAL A 61 5.11 -7.66 6.35
N LYS A 62 4.45 -8.74 5.92
CA LYS A 62 3.63 -9.59 6.80
C LYS A 62 4.45 -10.59 7.61
N SER A 63 5.49 -11.19 7.02
CA SER A 63 6.22 -12.31 7.64
C SER A 63 7.62 -11.97 8.14
N GLU A 64 8.21 -10.87 7.67
CA GLU A 64 9.61 -10.54 7.94
C GLU A 64 9.77 -9.28 8.81
N VAL A 65 8.68 -8.55 9.09
CA VAL A 65 8.69 -7.34 9.92
C VAL A 65 7.93 -7.59 11.23
N ASP A 66 8.63 -7.45 12.35
CA ASP A 66 8.10 -7.61 13.71
C ASP A 66 8.02 -6.29 14.50
N VAL A 67 8.66 -5.23 13.98
CA VAL A 67 8.72 -3.90 14.59
C VAL A 67 7.32 -3.34 14.81
N LYS A 68 7.07 -2.86 16.04
CA LYS A 68 5.82 -2.19 16.42
C LYS A 68 6.07 -0.70 16.59
N ALA A 69 5.10 0.09 16.14
CA ALA A 69 5.09 1.54 16.31
C ALA A 69 3.82 1.96 17.08
N ALA A 70 3.97 2.91 18.00
CA ALA A 70 2.85 3.60 18.64
C ALA A 70 2.69 4.99 18.03
N LEU A 71 1.47 5.31 17.59
CA LEU A 71 1.13 6.58 16.96
C LEU A 71 0.31 7.45 17.92
N THR A 72 0.68 8.72 18.05
CA THR A 72 -0.14 9.75 18.73
C THR A 72 -0.19 11.02 17.90
N GLY A 73 -1.26 11.81 18.02
CA GLY A 73 -1.44 13.07 17.28
C GLY A 73 -2.90 13.48 17.22
N GLY A 74 -3.15 14.68 16.66
CA GLY A 74 -4.51 15.19 16.44
C GLY A 74 -5.05 14.78 15.08
N LEU A 75 -6.19 14.09 15.03
CA LEU A 75 -6.86 13.79 13.76
C LEU A 75 -7.36 15.09 13.11
N ASP A 76 -6.93 15.37 11.88
CA ASP A 76 -7.35 16.54 11.12
C ASP A 76 -8.54 16.21 10.21
N THR A 77 -8.34 15.25 9.29
CA THR A 77 -9.39 14.78 8.39
C THR A 77 -9.29 13.27 8.19
N TYR A 78 -10.41 12.63 7.89
CA TYR A 78 -10.47 11.22 7.53
C TYR A 78 -11.46 10.97 6.39
N ARG A 79 -11.24 9.88 5.65
CA ARG A 79 -12.13 9.37 4.62
C ARG A 79 -12.08 7.85 4.61
N HIS A 80 -13.24 7.24 4.46
CA HIS A 80 -13.36 5.81 4.19
C HIS A 80 -14.18 5.64 2.90
N CYS A 81 -13.58 5.05 1.87
CA CYS A 81 -14.21 4.76 0.59
C CYS A 81 -13.55 3.52 -0.01
N ASP A 82 -14.34 2.61 -0.59
CA ASP A 82 -13.85 1.38 -1.23
C ASP A 82 -12.91 0.53 -0.34
N ASN A 83 -13.25 0.41 0.94
CA ASN A 83 -12.45 -0.30 1.95
C ASN A 83 -11.04 0.26 2.14
N VAL A 84 -10.83 1.53 1.79
CA VAL A 84 -9.60 2.28 2.00
C VAL A 84 -9.86 3.42 2.97
N TRP A 85 -9.15 3.40 4.09
CA TRP A 85 -9.03 4.50 5.03
C TRP A 85 -7.90 5.44 4.60
N THR A 86 -8.20 6.73 4.53
CA THR A 86 -7.19 7.79 4.41
C THR A 86 -7.38 8.77 5.55
N MET A 87 -6.33 8.97 6.36
CA MET A 87 -6.35 9.85 7.53
C MET A 87 -5.18 10.83 7.47
N TYR A 88 -5.42 12.06 7.92
CA TYR A 88 -4.39 13.09 8.12
C TYR A 88 -4.28 13.39 9.60
N ILE A 89 -3.08 13.23 10.17
CA ILE A 89 -2.79 13.41 11.59
C ILE A 89 -1.84 14.59 11.75
N LYS A 90 -2.26 15.62 12.47
CA LYS A 90 -1.45 16.79 12.83
C LYS A 90 -0.61 16.53 14.07
N ASN A 91 0.58 17.13 14.11
CA ASN A 91 1.53 17.04 15.22
C ASN A 91 1.75 15.58 15.66
N ALA A 92 2.04 14.72 14.69
CA ALA A 92 2.14 13.30 14.93
C ALA A 92 3.48 12.95 15.60
N SER A 93 3.41 12.04 16.58
CA SER A 93 4.56 11.40 17.19
C SER A 93 4.45 9.89 16.98
N ILE A 94 5.45 9.35 16.30
CA ILE A 94 5.60 7.94 15.97
C ILE A 94 6.71 7.38 16.86
N ARG A 95 6.34 6.55 17.82
CA ARG A 95 7.28 5.93 18.77
C ARG A 95 7.61 4.52 18.33
N LEU A 96 8.87 4.29 18.03
CA LEU A 96 9.47 2.99 17.74
C LEU A 96 10.23 2.52 18.99
N GLU A 97 10.83 1.32 18.96
CA GLU A 97 11.51 0.76 20.14
C GLU A 97 12.69 1.60 20.63
N HIS A 98 13.45 2.21 19.71
CA HIS A 98 14.68 2.94 20.02
C HIS A 98 14.65 4.41 19.58
N GLU A 99 13.56 4.86 18.98
CA GLU A 99 13.46 6.23 18.49
C GLU A 99 12.03 6.76 18.53
N THR A 100 11.90 8.08 18.53
CA THR A 100 10.62 8.76 18.36
C THR A 100 10.75 9.78 17.25
N ILE A 101 9.91 9.64 16.25
CA ILE A 101 9.87 10.51 15.07
C ILE A 101 8.71 11.47 15.23
N HIS A 102 8.97 12.77 14.99
CA HIS A 102 7.97 13.82 15.03
C HIS A 102 7.75 14.40 13.63
N THR A 103 6.48 14.67 13.29
CA THR A 103 6.10 15.34 12.03
C THR A 103 4.89 16.23 12.25
N ASP A 104 4.87 17.38 11.57
CA ASP A 104 3.74 18.32 11.62
C ASP A 104 2.47 17.71 11.01
N MET A 105 2.63 16.86 10.00
CA MET A 105 1.54 16.21 9.29
C MET A 105 1.94 14.79 8.87
N LEU A 106 1.09 13.81 9.18
CA LEU A 106 1.21 12.43 8.75
C LEU A 106 -0.04 12.01 7.97
N LYS A 107 0.17 11.49 6.75
CA LYS A 107 -0.88 10.83 5.96
C LYS A 107 -0.81 9.32 6.18
N ILE A 108 -1.92 8.72 6.60
CA ILE A 108 -2.07 7.26 6.74
C ILE A 108 -3.03 6.78 5.66
N VAL A 109 -2.62 5.79 4.87
CA VAL A 109 -3.48 5.06 3.95
C VAL A 109 -3.49 3.60 4.38
N ALA A 110 -4.66 3.08 4.73
CA ALA A 110 -4.84 1.71 5.19
C ALA A 110 -5.96 1.05 4.40
N CYS A 111 -5.76 -0.20 4.00
CA CYS A 111 -6.74 -0.98 3.27
C CYS A 111 -7.18 -2.17 4.11
N ASP A 112 -8.46 -2.52 4.03
CA ASP A 112 -8.95 -3.74 4.68
C ASP A 112 -8.34 -4.99 4.05
N ARG A 113 -8.28 -6.05 4.84
CA ARG A 113 -7.77 -7.37 4.45
C ARG A 113 -8.85 -8.25 3.85
#